data_AF-X0UTU6-F1
#
_entry.id   AF-X0UTU6-F1
#
_cell.length_a   1.000
_cell.length_b   1.000
_cell.length_c   1.000
_cell.angle_alpha   90.00
_cell.angle_beta   90.00
_cell.angle_gamma   90.00
#
_symmetry.space_group_name_H-M   'P 1'
#
loop_
_entity.id
_entity.type
_entity.pdbx_description
1 polymer ?
#
loop_
_entity_poly.entity_id
_entity_poly.type
_entity_poly.pdbx_seq_one_letter_code
_entity_poly.pdbx_strand_id
1 'polypeptide(L)'
;MNRTIQTIIGAGLVLVIIFSAISICQNIGKGLKADVTDQKLYTLSDGTKAILGKLNQPIKAKLYYAKTAALKGPDQIRFFNNYYQFVKALLEEYVVVSKGMVELEVIDPRPFSDDEVQALRYGLRRFPITQEENFFFGLVVQTQFGVEKAIPFFSPDRENFVEYDIS
;
A
#
# COMPACT_ATOMS: atom_id res chain seq x y z
N MET A 1 29.69 -13.99 -48.88
CA MET A 1 28.85 -13.99 -47.66
C MET A 1 27.53 -13.31 -48.00
N ASN A 2 26.41 -14.02 -47.90
CA ASN A 2 25.14 -13.59 -48.53
C ASN A 2 24.50 -12.42 -47.77
N ARG A 3 24.08 -11.38 -48.51
CA ARG A 3 23.36 -10.21 -47.96
C ARG A 3 22.16 -10.59 -47.09
N THR A 4 21.49 -11.69 -47.42
CA THR A 4 20.37 -12.25 -46.64
C THR A 4 20.79 -12.80 -45.28
N ILE A 5 21.98 -13.39 -45.17
CA ILE A 5 22.51 -13.88 -43.88
C ILE A 5 22.86 -12.69 -42.98
N GLN A 6 23.44 -11.63 -43.55
CA GLN A 6 23.76 -10.41 -42.80
C GLN A 6 22.50 -9.68 -42.30
N THR A 7 21.42 -9.64 -43.08
CA THR A 7 20.14 -9.04 -42.63
C THR A 7 19.45 -9.88 -41.56
N ILE A 8 19.49 -11.21 -41.64
CA ILE A 8 18.93 -12.09 -40.61
C ILE A 8 19.71 -11.94 -39.28
N ILE A 9 21.04 -11.92 -39.34
CA ILE A 9 21.90 -11.72 -38.16
C ILE A 9 21.66 -10.32 -37.56
N GLY A 10 21.57 -9.28 -38.40
CA GLY A 10 21.28 -7.92 -37.97
C GLY A 10 19.92 -7.79 -37.29
N ALA A 11 18.87 -8.38 -37.88
CA ALA A 11 17.53 -8.38 -37.30
C ALA A 11 17.48 -9.14 -35.96
N GLY A 12 18.19 -10.27 -35.85
CA GLY A 12 18.32 -11.02 -34.61
C GLY A 12 18.99 -10.22 -33.50
N LEU A 13 20.09 -9.51 -33.80
CA LEU A 13 20.78 -8.66 -32.83
C LEU A 13 19.89 -7.51 -32.33
N VAL A 14 19.14 -6.86 -33.22
CA VAL A 14 18.21 -5.79 -32.84
C VAL A 14 17.13 -6.31 -31.89
N LEU A 15 16.56 -7.49 -32.15
CA LEU A 15 15.57 -8.12 -31.27
C LEU A 15 16.15 -8.43 -29.88
N VAL A 16 17.38 -8.95 -29.81
CA VAL A 16 18.06 -9.24 -28.54
C VAL A 16 18.31 -7.95 -27.75
N ILE A 17 18.73 -6.87 -28.42
CA ILE A 17 18.94 -5.57 -27.78
C ILE A 17 17.62 -5.01 -27.22
N ILE A 18 16.54 -5.05 -28.00
CA ILE A 18 15.22 -4.56 -27.57
C ILE A 18 14.72 -5.38 -26.37
N PHE A 19 14.80 -6.72 -26.44
CA PHE A 19 14.38 -7.59 -25.34
C PHE A 19 15.18 -7.31 -24.06
N SER A 20 16.51 -7.16 -24.19
CA SER A 20 17.38 -6.85 -23.06
C SER A 20 17.07 -5.47 -22.46
N ALA A 21 16.84 -4.46 -23.29
CA ALA A 21 16.47 -3.12 -22.84
C ALA A 21 15.15 -3.12 -22.08
N ILE A 22 14.12 -3.83 -22.59
CA ILE A 22 12.84 -3.98 -21.91
C ILE A 22 13.01 -4.66 -20.56
N SER A 23 13.79 -5.76 -20.50
CA SER A 23 14.03 -6.51 -19.26
C SER A 23 14.77 -5.67 -18.22
N ILE A 24 15.79 -4.91 -18.64
CA ILE A 24 16.54 -3.99 -17.76
C ILE A 24 15.64 -2.87 -17.24
N CYS A 25 14.85 -2.22 -18.11
CA CYS A 25 13.91 -1.17 -17.70
C CYS A 25 12.86 -1.68 -16.70
N GLN A 26 12.36 -2.90 -16.89
CA GLN A 26 11.42 -3.53 -15.96
C GLN A 26 12.03 -3.84 -14.59
N ASN A 27 13.35 -4.09 -14.52
CA ASN A 27 14.03 -4.36 -13.26
C ASN A 27 14.51 -3.09 -12.53
N ILE A 28 15.03 -2.10 -13.27
CA ILE A 28 15.52 -0.83 -12.69
C ILE A 28 14.37 0.05 -12.22
N GLY A 29 13.24 0.08 -12.95
CA GLY A 29 12.07 0.89 -12.58
C GLY A 29 11.44 0.50 -11.24
N LYS A 30 11.74 -0.68 -10.69
CA LYS A 30 11.25 -1.12 -9.38
C LYS A 30 11.98 -0.47 -8.20
N GLY A 31 13.23 -0.01 -8.39
CA GLY A 31 14.07 0.54 -7.31
C GLY A 31 14.15 2.07 -7.27
N LEU A 32 13.83 2.75 -8.38
CA LEU A 32 13.85 4.21 -8.51
C LEU A 32 12.44 4.75 -8.67
N LYS A 33 11.64 4.69 -7.60
CA LYS A 33 10.44 5.54 -7.47
C LYS A 33 10.90 6.94 -7.06
N ALA A 34 11.38 7.73 -8.02
CA ALA A 34 11.55 9.15 -7.79
C ALA A 34 10.14 9.76 -7.71
N ASP A 35 9.71 10.18 -6.52
CA ASP A 35 8.46 10.92 -6.36
C ASP A 35 8.63 12.30 -7.04
N VAL A 36 7.99 12.47 -8.20
CA VAL A 36 8.03 13.69 -9.02
C VAL A 36 6.88 14.65 -8.65
N THR A 37 6.25 14.46 -7.48
CA THR A 37 5.30 15.44 -6.96
C THR A 37 6.04 16.57 -6.23
N ASP A 38 5.62 17.81 -6.44
CA ASP A 38 6.26 19.01 -5.85
C ASP A 38 6.33 18.98 -4.31
N GLN A 39 5.50 18.16 -3.67
CA GLN A 39 5.38 18.07 -2.22
C GLN A 39 5.91 16.76 -1.63
N LYS A 40 6.46 15.84 -2.45
CA LYS A 40 6.88 14.50 -2.01
C LYS A 40 5.84 13.82 -1.12
N LEU A 41 4.56 13.94 -1.49
CA LEU A 41 3.44 13.57 -0.63
C LEU A 41 3.50 12.09 -0.20
N TYR A 42 4.21 11.26 -0.95
CA TYR A 42 4.35 9.83 -0.68
C TYR A 42 5.69 9.44 -0.05
N THR A 43 6.48 10.41 0.45
CA THR A 43 7.77 10.16 1.08
C THR A 43 7.69 10.37 2.60
N LEU A 44 8.27 9.45 3.36
CA LEU A 44 8.32 9.58 4.83
C LEU A 44 9.22 10.72 5.29
N SER A 45 8.80 11.37 6.37
CA SER A 45 9.65 12.30 7.11
C SER A 45 10.89 11.59 7.68
N ASP A 46 11.95 12.36 7.92
CA ASP A 46 13.17 11.83 8.52
C ASP A 46 12.94 11.32 9.95
N GLY A 47 11.95 11.88 10.66
CA GLY A 47 11.52 11.41 11.97
C GLY A 47 10.98 9.99 11.91
N THR A 48 10.05 9.72 11.00
CA THR A 48 9.47 8.39 10.78
C THR A 48 10.52 7.38 10.33
N LYS A 49 11.41 7.76 9.41
CA LYS A 49 12.54 6.90 9.00
C LYS A 49 13.43 6.54 10.20
N ALA A 50 13.68 7.49 11.10
CA ALA A 50 14.46 7.24 12.31
C ALA A 50 13.73 6.32 13.31
N ILE A 51 12.40 6.40 13.41
CA ILE A 51 11.58 5.47 14.20
C ILE A 51 11.67 4.06 13.61
N LEU A 52 11.45 3.92 12.31
CA LEU A 52 11.54 2.64 11.60
C LEU A 52 12.93 2.01 11.72
N GLY A 53 13.99 2.81 11.64
CA GLY A 53 15.37 2.34 11.80
C GLY A 53 15.73 1.86 13.21
N LYS A 54 14.88 2.14 14.20
CA LYS A 54 15.03 1.72 15.61
C LYS A 54 14.08 0.59 15.99
N LEU A 55 13.32 0.04 15.05
CA LEU A 55 12.49 -1.14 15.30
C LEU A 55 13.38 -2.30 15.72
N ASN A 56 13.15 -2.83 16.91
CA ASN A 56 13.90 -3.96 17.45
C ASN A 56 13.22 -5.32 17.17
N GLN A 57 12.03 -5.29 16.59
CA GLN A 57 11.26 -6.48 16.23
C GLN A 57 10.35 -6.22 15.02
N PRO A 58 10.03 -7.26 14.23
CA PRO A 58 9.06 -7.13 13.15
C PRO A 58 7.66 -6.77 13.68
N ILE A 59 6.95 -5.96 12.90
CA ILE A 59 5.55 -5.59 13.14
C ILE A 59 4.72 -5.87 11.89
N LYS A 60 3.46 -6.26 12.10
CA LYS A 60 2.47 -6.46 11.06
C LYS A 60 1.46 -5.33 11.08
N ALA A 61 1.36 -4.59 9.98
CA ALA A 61 0.40 -3.53 9.74
C ALA A 61 -0.75 -4.10 8.89
N LYS A 62 -1.94 -4.25 9.48
CA LYS A 62 -3.16 -4.73 8.83
C LYS A 62 -4.05 -3.53 8.49
N LEU A 63 -4.05 -3.12 7.23
CA LEU A 63 -4.90 -2.05 6.71
C LEU A 63 -6.25 -2.64 6.28
N TYR A 64 -7.31 -2.27 7.00
CA TYR A 64 -8.67 -2.67 6.66
C TYR A 64 -9.34 -1.59 5.82
N TYR A 65 -9.81 -1.96 4.64
CA TYR A 65 -10.57 -1.06 3.77
C TYR A 65 -11.67 -1.83 3.03
N ALA A 66 -12.93 -1.46 3.24
CA ALA A 66 -14.09 -2.10 2.62
C ALA A 66 -14.23 -1.73 1.12
N LYS A 67 -13.25 -2.14 0.30
CA LYS A 67 -13.10 -1.74 -1.11
C LYS A 67 -14.32 -2.14 -1.93
N THR A 68 -14.80 -3.36 -1.76
CA THR A 68 -15.95 -3.86 -2.54
C THR A 68 -17.24 -3.09 -2.20
N ALA A 69 -17.42 -2.76 -0.92
CA ALA A 69 -18.54 -1.97 -0.45
C ALA A 69 -18.45 -0.51 -0.94
N ALA A 70 -17.25 0.08 -0.94
CA ALA A 70 -17.00 1.43 -1.46
C ALA A 70 -17.24 1.56 -2.98
N LEU A 71 -17.00 0.51 -3.76
CA LEU A 71 -17.27 0.50 -5.19
C LEU A 71 -18.77 0.41 -5.53
N LYS A 72 -19.55 -0.24 -4.67
CA LYS A 72 -21.01 -0.42 -4.84
C LYS A 72 -21.84 0.60 -4.05
N GLY A 73 -21.21 1.34 -3.15
CA GLY A 73 -21.85 2.26 -2.23
C GLY A 73 -22.15 3.64 -2.83
N PRO A 74 -22.80 4.52 -2.05
CA PRO A 74 -23.10 5.89 -2.42
C PRO A 74 -21.82 6.69 -2.75
N ASP A 75 -21.96 7.73 -3.60
CA ASP A 75 -20.84 8.58 -4.02
C ASP A 75 -20.05 9.19 -2.85
N GLN A 76 -20.68 9.38 -1.69
CA GLN A 76 -20.06 9.88 -0.46
C GLN A 76 -18.87 9.03 0.02
N ILE A 77 -18.86 7.73 -0.28
CA ILE A 77 -17.79 6.81 0.12
C ILE A 77 -16.64 6.82 -0.89
N ARG A 78 -16.90 7.24 -2.13
CA ARG A 78 -15.87 7.30 -3.17
C ARG A 78 -14.76 8.29 -2.85
N PHE A 79 -15.05 9.33 -2.08
CA PHE A 79 -14.05 10.28 -1.58
C PHE A 79 -12.95 9.56 -0.76
N PHE A 80 -13.31 8.52 0.01
CA PHE A 80 -12.35 7.74 0.79
C PHE A 80 -11.40 6.89 -0.05
N ASN A 81 -11.70 6.64 -1.34
CA ASN A 81 -10.81 5.86 -2.18
C ASN A 81 -9.46 6.56 -2.37
N ASN A 82 -9.46 7.87 -2.58
CA ASN A 82 -8.22 8.62 -2.77
C ASN A 82 -7.39 8.63 -1.49
N TYR A 83 -8.04 8.91 -0.36
CA TYR A 83 -7.37 8.89 0.94
C TYR A 83 -6.87 7.48 1.29
N TYR A 84 -7.61 6.42 0.98
CA TYR A 84 -7.13 5.04 1.09
C TYR A 84 -5.88 4.77 0.24
N GLN A 85 -5.84 5.22 -1.02
CA GLN A 85 -4.64 5.06 -1.84
C GLN A 85 -3.44 5.79 -1.24
N PHE A 86 -3.66 6.98 -0.66
CA PHE A 86 -2.64 7.73 0.04
C PHE A 86 -2.11 6.97 1.27
N VAL A 87 -2.98 6.53 2.17
CA VAL A 87 -2.60 5.74 3.36
C VAL A 87 -1.89 4.45 2.98
N LYS A 88 -2.38 3.74 1.95
CA LYS A 88 -1.74 2.53 1.45
C LYS A 88 -0.36 2.80 0.90
N ALA A 89 -0.20 3.83 0.07
CA ALA A 89 1.10 4.20 -0.49
C ALA A 89 2.10 4.60 0.62
N LEU A 90 1.63 5.34 1.63
CA LEU A 90 2.42 5.68 2.80
C LEU A 90 2.90 4.41 3.53
N LEU A 91 2.01 3.47 3.83
CA LEU A 91 2.36 2.20 4.49
C LEU A 91 3.29 1.31 3.63
N GLU A 92 3.15 1.34 2.31
CA GLU A 92 4.10 0.66 1.40
C GLU A 92 5.51 1.26 1.53
N GLU A 93 5.63 2.56 1.70
CA GLU A 93 6.93 3.20 1.95
C GLU A 93 7.50 2.81 3.32
N TYR A 94 6.66 2.60 4.35
CA TYR A 94 7.10 2.03 5.63
C TYR A 94 7.73 0.65 5.41
N VAL A 95 7.09 -0.21 4.61
CA VAL A 95 7.63 -1.55 4.28
C VAL A 95 8.99 -1.45 3.60
N VAL A 96 9.12 -0.58 2.59
CA VAL A 96 10.37 -0.38 1.84
C VAL A 96 11.49 0.12 2.75
N VAL A 97 11.24 1.18 3.54
CA VAL A 97 12.23 1.81 4.41
C VAL A 97 12.64 0.91 5.59
N SER A 98 11.70 0.13 6.12
CA SER A 98 11.93 -0.72 7.30
C SER A 98 12.79 -1.95 7.03
N LYS A 99 13.09 -2.26 5.75
CA LYS A 99 13.96 -3.39 5.35
C LYS A 99 13.51 -4.74 5.91
N GLY A 100 12.21 -5.01 5.87
CA GLY A 100 11.61 -6.28 6.32
C GLY A 100 11.13 -6.28 7.77
N MET A 101 11.26 -5.16 8.49
CA MET A 101 10.73 -5.03 9.85
C MET A 101 9.24 -4.66 9.90
N VAL A 102 8.67 -4.17 8.79
CA VAL A 102 7.24 -3.93 8.65
C VAL A 102 6.68 -4.81 7.54
N GLU A 103 5.65 -5.57 7.85
CA GLU A 103 4.84 -6.32 6.88
C GLU A 103 3.47 -5.64 6.75
N LEU A 104 3.06 -5.30 5.52
CA LEU A 104 1.75 -4.73 5.23
C LEU A 104 0.80 -5.79 4.70
N GLU A 105 -0.36 -5.93 5.34
CA GLU A 105 -1.47 -6.76 4.91
C GLU A 105 -2.69 -5.86 4.63
N VAL A 106 -3.32 -6.01 3.48
CA VAL A 106 -4.50 -5.23 3.08
C VAL A 106 -5.72 -6.14 3.07
N ILE A 107 -6.74 -5.79 3.86
CA ILE A 107 -7.89 -6.65 4.15
C ILE A 107 -9.18 -5.93 3.73
N ASP A 108 -10.04 -6.62 2.97
CA ASP A 108 -11.40 -6.17 2.64
C ASP A 108 -12.40 -6.91 3.54
N PRO A 109 -12.85 -6.32 4.66
CA PRO A 109 -13.76 -6.97 5.59
C PRO A 109 -15.17 -7.04 5.00
N ARG A 110 -15.47 -8.16 4.33
CA ARG A 110 -16.77 -8.41 3.71
C ARG A 110 -17.84 -8.68 4.78
N PRO A 111 -19.12 -8.33 4.55
CA PRO A 111 -20.20 -8.64 5.47
C PRO A 111 -20.25 -10.14 5.83
N PHE A 112 -20.43 -10.44 7.11
CA PHE A 112 -20.49 -11.79 7.68
C PHE A 112 -19.22 -12.64 7.49
N SER A 113 -18.08 -12.01 7.19
CA SER A 113 -16.79 -12.70 7.06
C SER A 113 -16.01 -12.73 8.37
N ASP A 114 -15.07 -13.68 8.48
CA ASP A 114 -14.11 -13.73 9.60
C ASP A 114 -13.29 -12.43 9.71
N ASP A 115 -13.02 -11.77 8.59
CA ASP A 115 -12.30 -10.49 8.54
C ASP A 115 -13.11 -9.34 9.13
N GLU A 116 -14.43 -9.30 8.92
CA GLU A 116 -15.31 -8.34 9.59
C GLU A 116 -15.31 -8.58 11.10
N VAL A 117 -15.43 -9.83 11.53
CA VAL A 117 -15.41 -10.17 12.96
C VAL A 117 -14.06 -9.81 13.58
N GLN A 118 -12.94 -10.06 12.88
CA GLN A 118 -11.60 -9.64 13.31
C GLN A 118 -11.47 -8.12 13.42
N ALA A 119 -11.91 -7.37 12.41
CA ALA A 119 -11.89 -5.91 12.43
C ALA A 119 -12.60 -5.35 13.66
N LEU A 120 -13.78 -5.89 13.98
CA LEU A 120 -14.55 -5.51 15.16
C LEU A 120 -13.84 -5.86 16.47
N ARG A 121 -13.20 -7.03 16.56
CA ARG A 121 -12.40 -7.43 17.74
C ARG A 121 -11.22 -6.49 17.99
N TYR A 122 -10.59 -5.99 16.93
CA TYR A 122 -9.53 -4.98 17.02
C TYR A 122 -10.04 -3.58 17.36
N GLY A 123 -11.36 -3.40 17.51
CA GLY A 123 -11.97 -2.11 17.83
C GLY A 123 -12.06 -1.16 16.65
N LEU A 124 -11.95 -1.65 15.41
CA LEU A 124 -12.16 -0.82 14.22
C LEU A 124 -13.61 -0.37 14.14
N ARG A 125 -13.81 0.88 13.72
CA ARG A 125 -15.13 1.49 13.64
C ARG A 125 -15.80 1.09 12.33
N ARG A 126 -17.02 0.56 12.46
CA ARG A 126 -17.91 0.20 11.37
C ARG A 126 -18.89 1.34 11.08
N PHE A 127 -19.08 1.69 9.81
CA PHE A 127 -20.12 2.62 9.38
C PHE A 127 -21.09 1.91 8.42
N PRO A 128 -22.40 1.86 8.70
CA PRO A 128 -23.35 1.25 7.78
C PRO A 128 -23.45 2.08 6.49
N ILE A 129 -23.33 1.42 5.34
CA ILE A 129 -23.53 2.02 4.01
C ILE A 129 -24.95 1.76 3.53
N THR A 130 -25.35 0.49 3.64
CA THR A 130 -26.70 0.01 3.36
C THR A 130 -27.14 -0.88 4.52
N GLN A 131 -28.28 -1.58 4.39
CA GLN A 131 -28.71 -2.55 5.39
C GLN A 131 -27.78 -3.77 5.50
N GLU A 132 -27.04 -4.08 4.42
CA GLU A 132 -26.22 -5.30 4.32
C GLU A 132 -24.73 -5.00 4.15
N GLU A 133 -24.37 -3.78 3.73
CA GLU A 133 -22.98 -3.40 3.48
C GLU A 133 -22.48 -2.41 4.54
N ASN A 134 -21.27 -2.66 5.01
CA ASN A 134 -20.59 -1.87 6.03
C ASN A 134 -19.28 -1.34 5.47
N PHE A 135 -18.92 -0.13 5.89
CA PHE A 135 -17.67 0.52 5.59
C PHE A 135 -16.71 0.40 6.77
N PHE A 136 -15.47 0.05 6.44
CA PHE A 136 -14.33 0.04 7.34
C PHE A 136 -13.19 0.78 6.64
N PHE A 137 -12.48 1.61 7.41
CA PHE A 137 -11.22 2.20 6.97
C PHE A 137 -10.34 2.49 8.19
N GLY A 138 -9.48 1.56 8.54
CA GLY A 138 -8.66 1.63 9.76
C GLY A 138 -7.41 0.76 9.67
N LEU A 139 -6.55 0.87 10.68
CA LEU A 139 -5.26 0.17 10.73
C LEU A 139 -5.11 -0.54 12.06
N VAL A 140 -4.57 -1.75 12.02
CA VAL A 140 -4.14 -2.49 13.21
C VAL A 140 -2.65 -2.79 13.07
N VAL A 141 -1.86 -2.46 14.08
CA VAL A 141 -0.44 -2.78 14.17
C VAL A 141 -0.26 -3.82 15.26
N GLN A 142 0.37 -4.93 14.90
CA GLN A 142 0.58 -6.07 15.79
C GLN A 142 2.07 -6.44 15.84
N THR A 143 2.56 -6.70 17.04
CA THR A 143 3.91 -7.25 17.26
C THR A 143 3.85 -8.78 17.34
N GLN A 144 4.98 -9.45 17.15
CA GLN A 144 5.09 -10.91 17.34
C GLN A 144 4.70 -11.41 18.75
N PHE A 145 4.70 -10.54 19.76
CA PHE A 145 4.34 -10.88 21.13
C PHE A 145 2.86 -10.60 21.46
N GLY A 146 2.03 -10.30 20.45
CA GLY A 146 0.59 -10.09 20.61
C GLY A 146 0.20 -8.71 21.16
N VAL A 147 1.15 -7.77 21.26
CA VAL A 147 0.80 -6.36 21.52
C VAL A 147 0.15 -5.78 20.27
N GLU A 148 -1.04 -5.21 20.45
CA GLU A 148 -1.86 -4.64 19.37
C GLU A 148 -2.18 -3.18 19.66
N LYS A 149 -2.14 -2.37 18.62
CA LYS A 149 -2.63 -0.98 18.59
C LYS A 149 -3.45 -0.78 17.34
N ALA A 150 -4.51 0.00 17.44
CA ALA A 150 -5.41 0.25 16.32
C ALA A 150 -5.65 1.75 16.15
N ILE A 151 -5.70 2.17 14.89
CA ILE A 151 -6.36 3.40 14.46
C ILE A 151 -7.79 2.98 14.07
N PRO A 152 -8.81 3.28 14.90
CA PRO A 152 -10.16 2.75 14.69
C PRO A 152 -10.79 3.21 13.38
N PHE A 153 -10.42 4.42 12.94
CA PHE A 153 -10.89 4.99 11.69
C PHE A 153 -9.94 6.08 11.18
N PHE A 154 -9.63 6.05 9.89
CA PHE A 154 -8.96 7.15 9.20
C PHE A 154 -9.97 8.21 8.77
N SER A 155 -10.06 9.29 9.56
CA SER A 155 -10.88 10.44 9.20
C SER A 155 -10.18 11.33 8.17
N PRO A 156 -10.87 11.83 7.13
CA PRO A 156 -10.33 12.80 6.17
C PRO A 156 -9.80 14.07 6.83
N ASP A 157 -10.42 14.53 7.91
CA ASP A 157 -9.97 15.74 8.63
C ASP A 157 -8.57 15.58 9.24
N ARG A 158 -8.08 14.35 9.33
CA ARG A 158 -6.77 13.96 9.86
C ARG A 158 -5.78 13.53 8.78
N GLU A 159 -6.13 13.66 7.49
CA GLU A 159 -5.30 13.22 6.36
C GLU A 159 -3.89 13.83 6.41
N ASN A 160 -3.77 15.13 6.70
CA ASN A 160 -2.48 15.83 6.81
C ASN A 160 -1.61 15.35 8.00
N PHE A 161 -2.19 14.63 8.95
CA PHE A 161 -1.51 14.13 10.16
C PHE A 161 -1.35 12.61 10.16
N VAL A 162 -1.73 11.92 9.07
CA VAL A 162 -1.84 10.46 9.09
C VAL A 162 -0.49 9.77 9.32
N GLU A 163 0.62 10.35 8.86
CA GLU A 163 1.96 9.81 9.14
C GLU A 163 2.28 9.85 10.63
N TYR A 164 1.95 10.96 11.30
CA TYR A 164 2.12 11.10 12.74
C TYR A 164 1.22 10.14 13.51
N ASP A 165 0.00 9.90 13.02
CA ASP A 165 -0.95 9.00 13.67
C ASP A 165 -0.51 7.53 13.60
N ILE A 166 0.27 7.16 12.60
CA ILE A 166 0.79 5.81 12.38
C ILE A 166 2.12 5.57 13.13
N SER A 167 2.95 6.60 13.30
CA SER A 167 4.33 6.52 13.80
C SER A 167 4.49 6.34 15.31
#